data_AF-A0A497Q8S6-F1
#
_entry.id   AF-A0A497Q8S6-F1
#
_cell.length_a   1.000
_cell.length_b   1.000
_cell.length_c   1.000
_cell.angle_alpha   90.00
_cell.angle_beta   90.00
_cell.angle_gamma   90.00
#
_symmetry.space_group_name_H-M   'P 1'
#
loop_
_entity.id
_entity.type
_entity.pdbx_description
1 polymer ?
#
loop_
_entity_poly.entity_id
_entity_poly.type
_entity_poly.pdbx_seq_one_letter_code
_entity_poly.pdbx_strand_id
1 'polypeptide(L)'
;NGRQNIWIIEMGRKDDFGTFSAFVDSISSSTLQFGSLSVKYASPSQGCLEFGWKGQLKQNGKSQNLKKYSRYENPYCKAVFGANEIRIKHFNKNLILKF
;
A
#
# COMPACT_ATOMS: atom_id res chain seq x y z
N ASN A 1 -20.37 11.75 -6.18
CA ASN A 1 -20.45 10.34 -5.69
C ASN A 1 -19.07 9.68 -5.65
N GLY A 2 -18.14 10.17 -4.81
CA GLY A 2 -16.79 9.59 -4.66
C GLY A 2 -16.59 8.73 -3.41
N ARG A 3 -17.69 8.32 -2.75
CA ARG A 3 -17.65 7.70 -1.41
C ARG A 3 -17.39 6.19 -1.43
N GLN A 4 -17.42 5.54 -2.59
CA GLN A 4 -17.26 4.09 -2.72
C GLN A 4 -16.12 3.73 -3.68
N ASN A 5 -14.91 4.13 -3.33
CA ASN A 5 -13.71 3.80 -4.11
C ASN A 5 -12.79 2.89 -3.29
N ILE A 6 -12.14 1.95 -3.98
CA ILE A 6 -11.04 1.15 -3.44
C ILE A 6 -9.88 1.26 -4.43
N TRP A 7 -8.66 1.38 -3.91
CA TRP A 7 -7.47 1.59 -4.72
C TRP A 7 -6.52 0.42 -4.53
N ILE A 8 -5.98 -0.04 -5.64
CA ILE A 8 -4.87 -1.00 -5.68
C ILE A 8 -3.72 -0.29 -6.39
N ILE A 9 -2.54 -0.36 -5.79
CA ILE A 9 -1.29 0.07 -6.41
C ILE A 9 -0.34 -1.11 -6.31
N GLU A 10 0.11 -1.61 -7.46
CA GLU A 10 1.14 -2.64 -7.54
C GLU A 10 2.37 -2.05 -8.24
N MET A 11 3.54 -2.29 -7.65
CA MET A 11 4.82 -1.84 -8.19
C MET A 11 5.58 -3.07 -8.66
N GLY A 12 6.04 -3.04 -9.91
CA GLY A 12 6.87 -4.10 -10.49
C GLY A 12 8.34 -3.70 -10.55
N ARG A 13 9.22 -4.70 -10.51
CA ARG A 13 10.67 -4.55 -10.76
C ARG A 13 11.03 -5.21 -12.08
N LYS A 14 12.00 -4.63 -12.79
CA LYS A 14 12.50 -5.17 -14.05
C LYS A 14 12.96 -6.63 -13.91
N ASP A 15 13.63 -6.99 -12.82
CA ASP A 15 14.13 -8.35 -12.62
C ASP A 15 13.02 -9.41 -12.53
N ASP A 16 11.81 -9.01 -12.14
CA ASP A 16 10.68 -9.94 -11.95
C ASP A 16 9.79 -10.03 -13.21
N PHE A 17 9.70 -8.96 -14.02
CA PHE A 17 8.81 -8.87 -15.18
C PHE A 17 9.52 -8.72 -16.54
N GLY A 18 10.83 -8.47 -16.53
CA GLY A 18 11.68 -8.27 -17.72
C GLY A 18 11.43 -6.92 -18.42
N THR A 19 10.20 -6.67 -18.87
CA THR A 19 9.81 -5.45 -19.58
C THR A 19 8.58 -4.79 -18.93
N PHE A 20 8.40 -3.50 -19.18
CA PHE A 20 7.21 -2.79 -18.71
C PHE A 20 5.93 -3.33 -19.36
N SER A 21 5.97 -3.73 -20.63
CA SER A 21 4.81 -4.33 -21.30
C SER A 21 4.38 -5.63 -20.62
N ALA A 22 5.33 -6.52 -20.32
CA ALA A 22 5.03 -7.77 -19.62
C ALA A 22 4.45 -7.53 -18.22
N PHE A 23 4.90 -6.49 -17.51
CA PHE A 23 4.29 -6.05 -16.26
C PHE A 23 2.84 -5.61 -16.46
N VAL A 24 2.57 -4.73 -17.44
CA VAL A 24 1.21 -4.27 -17.76
C VAL A 24 0.29 -5.43 -18.15
N ASP A 25 0.76 -6.35 -18.99
CA ASP A 25 0.01 -7.53 -19.43
C ASP A 25 -0.33 -8.44 -18.24
N SER A 26 0.62 -8.65 -17.33
CA SER A 26 0.43 -9.45 -16.12
C SER A 26 -0.61 -8.83 -15.17
N ILE A 27 -0.54 -7.52 -14.93
CA ILE A 27 -1.53 -6.81 -14.11
C ILE A 27 -2.91 -6.82 -14.77
N SER A 28 -2.98 -6.58 -16.09
CA SER A 28 -4.25 -6.46 -16.82
C SER A 28 -4.99 -7.79 -16.99
N SER A 29 -4.25 -8.90 -16.97
CA SER A 29 -4.82 -10.26 -17.01
C SER A 29 -5.17 -10.83 -15.63
N SER A 30 -4.85 -10.10 -14.55
CA SER A 30 -5.08 -10.57 -13.19
C SER A 30 -6.57 -10.60 -12.82
N THR A 31 -6.97 -11.64 -12.08
CA THR A 31 -8.35 -11.76 -11.61
C THR A 31 -8.63 -10.74 -10.52
N LEU A 32 -9.67 -9.91 -10.73
CA LEU A 32 -10.11 -8.88 -9.81
C LEU A 32 -11.61 -9.02 -9.53
N GLN A 33 -11.98 -9.19 -8.27
CA GLN A 33 -13.36 -9.20 -7.80
C GLN A 33 -13.55 -8.07 -6.80
N PHE A 34 -14.54 -7.19 -6.99
CA PHE A 34 -14.76 -6.05 -6.11
C PHE A 34 -16.25 -5.77 -5.91
N GLY A 35 -16.59 -5.19 -4.77
CA GLY A 35 -17.96 -4.84 -4.40
C GLY A 35 -18.06 -4.36 -2.95
N SER A 36 -19.03 -3.52 -2.64
CA SER A 36 -19.32 -3.08 -1.26
C SER A 36 -18.08 -2.56 -0.48
N LEU A 37 -17.20 -1.81 -1.15
CA LEU A 37 -15.93 -1.33 -0.58
C LEU A 37 -14.96 -2.44 -0.15
N SER A 38 -14.99 -3.58 -0.84
CA SER A 38 -14.08 -4.71 -0.66
C SER A 38 -13.55 -5.19 -2.01
N VAL A 39 -12.39 -5.83 -1.98
CA VAL A 39 -11.71 -6.36 -3.15
C VAL A 39 -10.98 -7.65 -2.82
N LYS A 40 -11.01 -8.57 -3.78
CA LYS A 40 -10.17 -9.75 -3.87
C LYS A 40 -9.40 -9.68 -5.18
N TYR A 41 -8.08 -9.68 -5.07
CA TYR A 41 -7.18 -9.44 -6.18
C TYR A 41 -6.12 -10.54 -6.24
N ALA A 42 -6.04 -11.23 -7.37
CA ALA A 42 -4.98 -12.19 -7.65
C ALA A 42 -3.75 -11.44 -8.18
N SER A 43 -2.97 -10.87 -7.27
CA SER A 43 -1.75 -10.12 -7.61
C SER A 43 -0.69 -11.04 -8.23
N PRO A 44 -0.09 -10.67 -9.36
CA PRO A 44 1.02 -11.41 -9.96
C PRO A 44 2.22 -11.55 -9.04
N SER A 45 2.50 -10.53 -8.22
CA SER A 45 3.68 -10.53 -7.33
C SER A 45 3.38 -10.91 -5.88
N GLN A 46 2.14 -10.72 -5.41
CA GLN A 46 1.79 -10.90 -3.99
C GLN A 46 0.86 -12.09 -3.71
N GLY A 47 0.35 -12.76 -4.74
CA GLY A 47 -0.67 -13.81 -4.61
C GLY A 47 -2.06 -13.23 -4.33
N CYS A 48 -2.92 -13.98 -3.63
CA CYS A 48 -4.29 -13.55 -3.38
C CYS A 48 -4.36 -12.50 -2.25
N LEU A 49 -4.72 -11.28 -2.59
CA LEU A 49 -4.96 -10.19 -1.66
C LEU A 49 -6.46 -9.99 -1.44
N GLU A 50 -6.88 -9.87 -0.17
CA GLU A 50 -8.27 -9.61 0.22
C GLU A 50 -8.31 -8.47 1.23
N PHE A 51 -9.02 -7.39 0.91
CA PHE A 51 -9.15 -6.24 1.81
C PHE A 51 -10.38 -5.39 1.49
N GLY A 52 -10.71 -4.46 2.39
CA GLY A 52 -11.77 -3.50 2.19
C GLY A 52 -11.65 -2.31 3.13
N TRP A 53 -12.65 -1.44 3.13
CA TRP A 53 -12.68 -0.26 4.02
C TRP A 53 -12.67 -0.62 5.50
N LYS A 54 -13.22 -1.79 5.85
CA LYS A 54 -13.16 -2.38 7.19
C LYS A 54 -12.48 -3.75 7.10
N GLY A 55 -11.89 -4.18 8.22
CA GLY A 55 -11.22 -5.47 8.33
C GLY A 55 -9.71 -5.40 8.09
N GLN A 56 -9.05 -6.55 8.16
CA GLN A 56 -7.61 -6.69 7.93
C GLN A 56 -7.34 -6.98 6.46
N LEU A 57 -6.21 -6.48 5.95
CA LEU A 57 -5.63 -7.01 4.72
C LEU A 57 -5.24 -8.47 4.96
N LYS A 58 -5.67 -9.37 4.08
CA LYS A 58 -5.18 -10.75 4.04
C LYS A 58 -4.36 -10.95 2.77
N GLN A 59 -3.27 -11.70 2.91
CA GLN A 59 -2.44 -12.19 1.81
C GLN A 59 -2.40 -13.71 1.90
N ASN A 60 -2.85 -14.39 0.85
CA ASN A 60 -3.00 -15.84 0.80
C ASN A 60 -3.76 -16.39 2.01
N GLY A 61 -4.88 -15.75 2.36
CA GLY A 61 -5.72 -16.10 3.51
C GLY A 61 -5.17 -15.67 4.88
N LYS A 62 -3.91 -15.22 4.97
CA LYS A 62 -3.28 -14.81 6.23
C LYS A 62 -3.41 -13.30 6.48
N SER A 63 -3.97 -12.93 7.62
CA SER A 63 -4.07 -11.53 8.05
C SER A 63 -2.69 -10.87 8.22
N GLN A 64 -2.56 -9.68 7.64
CA GLN A 64 -1.37 -8.84 7.70
C GLN A 64 -1.54 -7.75 8.77
N ASN A 65 -0.48 -7.48 9.53
CA ASN A 65 -0.50 -6.43 10.53
C ASN A 65 0.06 -5.13 9.95
N LEU A 66 -0.82 -4.20 9.60
CA LEU A 66 -0.46 -2.91 9.03
C LEU A 66 -0.10 -1.84 10.07
N LYS A 67 -0.27 -2.12 11.37
CA LYS A 67 -0.11 -1.13 12.45
C LYS A 67 1.21 -1.25 13.20
N LYS A 68 2.04 -2.24 12.91
CA LYS A 68 3.31 -2.49 13.61
C LYS A 68 4.51 -1.71 13.07
N TYR A 69 4.28 -0.81 12.11
CA TYR A 69 5.34 -0.01 11.49
C TYR A 69 5.08 1.47 11.69
N SER A 70 6.16 2.25 11.82
CA SER A 70 6.12 3.70 11.83
C SER A 70 5.41 4.21 10.55
N ARG A 71 4.63 5.29 10.65
CA ARG A 71 4.06 5.95 9.46
C ARG A 71 5.16 6.46 8.53
N TYR A 72 6.21 7.02 9.12
CA TYR A 72 7.42 7.42 8.41
C TYR A 72 8.61 6.84 9.15
N GLU A 73 9.50 6.20 8.42
CA GLU A 73 10.79 5.73 8.91
C GLU A 73 11.79 5.82 7.78
N ASN A 74 12.52 6.92 7.78
CA ASN A 74 13.58 7.22 6.81
C ASN A 74 14.64 8.10 7.50
N PRO A 75 15.78 8.39 6.86
CA PRO A 75 16.87 9.15 7.49
C PRO A 75 16.49 10.57 7.98
N TYR A 76 15.37 11.11 7.54
CA TYR A 76 14.95 12.49 7.82
C TYR A 76 13.81 12.56 8.84
N CYS A 77 13.10 11.45 9.08
CA CYS A 77 11.90 11.43 9.90
C CYS A 77 11.60 10.02 10.42
N LYS A 78 11.31 9.94 11.73
CA LYS A 78 10.68 8.78 12.36
C LYS A 78 9.41 9.23 13.06
N ALA A 79 8.26 8.75 12.58
CA ALA A 79 6.95 9.11 13.13
C ALA A 79 6.08 7.85 13.24
N VAL A 80 5.55 7.58 14.42
CA VAL A 80 4.62 6.46 14.63
C VAL A 80 3.29 6.73 13.96
N PHE A 81 2.53 5.66 13.69
CA PHE A 81 1.18 5.81 13.16
C PHE A 81 0.28 6.56 14.16
N GLY A 82 -0.37 7.64 13.70
CA GLY A 82 -1.22 8.47 14.56
C GLY A 82 -0.46 9.47 15.44
N ALA A 83 0.80 9.80 15.12
CA ALA A 83 1.52 10.86 15.82
C ALA A 83 0.82 12.22 15.66
N ASN A 84 0.66 12.96 16.76
CA ASN A 84 0.11 14.32 16.78
C ASN A 84 1.12 15.38 16.31
N GLU A 85 2.39 15.00 16.19
CA GLU A 85 3.45 15.85 15.69
C GLU A 85 4.38 15.02 14.78
N ILE A 86 4.78 15.61 13.66
CA ILE A 86 5.75 15.04 12.74
C ILE A 86 6.89 16.02 12.57
N ARG A 87 8.12 15.59 12.89
CA ARG A 87 9.34 16.38 12.74
C ARG A 87 10.18 15.80 11.61
N ILE A 88 10.47 16.63 10.61
CA ILE A 88 11.32 16.28 9.49
C ILE A 88 12.58 17.14 9.56
N LYS A 89 13.75 16.51 9.53
CA LYS A 89 15.05 17.18 9.59
C LYS A 89 15.90 16.79 8.39
N HIS A 90 16.45 17.79 7.71
CA HIS A 90 17.41 17.60 6.62
C HIS A 90 18.48 18.68 6.67
N PHE A 91 19.72 18.29 6.97
CA PHE A 91 20.84 19.21 7.26
C PHE A 91 20.46 20.28 8.30
N ASN A 92 20.47 21.56 7.91
CA ASN A 92 20.14 22.71 8.74
C ASN A 92 18.66 23.13 8.65
N LYS A 93 17.81 22.38 7.93
CA LYS A 93 16.38 22.67 7.76
C LYS A 93 15.54 21.74 8.63
N ASN A 94 14.51 22.31 9.25
CA ASN A 94 13.53 21.58 10.05
C ASN A 94 12.11 21.97 9.63
N LEU A 95 11.20 21.00 9.56
CA LEU A 95 9.77 21.21 9.42
C LEU A 95 9.05 20.47 10.56
N ILE A 96 8.11 21.15 11.22
CA ILE A 96 7.27 20.59 12.26
C ILE A 96 5.82 20.75 11.83
N LEU A 97 5.11 19.62 11.74
CA LEU A 97 3.67 19.57 11.48
C LEU A 97 2.98 19.14 12.78
N LYS A 98 1.99 19.93 13.23
CA LYS A 98 1.13 19.62 14.37
C LYS A 98 -0.30 19.45 13.86
N PHE A 99 -1.00 18.44 14.33
CA PHE A 99 -2.35 18.07 13.91
C PHE A 99 -3.33 18.09 15.07
#